data_AF-A0A9E2PHI4-F1
#
_entry.id   AF-A0A9E2PHI4-F1
#
_cell.length_a   1.000
_cell.length_b   1.000
_cell.length_c   1.000
_cell.angle_alpha   90.00
_cell.angle_beta   90.00
_cell.angle_gamma   90.00
#
_symmetry.space_group_name_H-M   'P 1'
#
loop_
_entity.id
_entity.type
_entity.pdbx_description
1 polymer ?
#
loop_
_entity_poly.entity_id
_entity_poly.type
_entity_poly.pdbx_seq_one_letter_code
_entity_poly.pdbx_strand_id
1 'polypeptide(L)'
;MKTRIENISGCGRTIDIEVSGEELEQEFDRVYVDIRKSARIPGFRPGRAPRDLLEVKFAKSAEEEVVKRAIPEYYLKALGEEKLAPVSPPGIDNVRFKNHTLHFRAKIDLRPEVRVRAYRNLRINKKKVKIEQAVDKNLQANAEAEVRADMERQVLDQLLKKASLDVPESLLNSQTQELINHQMKEAEAKKEAERRVKLSFILEKIAQQENIRANEEDLEKRIEAISQSSAKSKEEVRQYLDRYNLLPQLSAELRDKKTMEFLLREAKIKEE
;
A
#
# COMPACT_ATOMS: atom_id res chain seq x y z
N MET A 1 5.84 -14.34 24.67
CA MET A 1 5.54 -13.04 24.06
C MET A 1 4.27 -12.52 24.68
N LYS A 2 4.20 -11.23 24.97
CA LYS A 2 2.98 -10.56 25.40
C LYS A 2 2.65 -9.46 24.40
N THR A 3 1.39 -9.39 24.00
CA THR A 3 0.86 -8.38 23.09
C THR A 3 -0.22 -7.58 23.82
N ARG A 4 -0.25 -6.27 23.58
CA ARG A 4 -1.34 -5.41 23.99
C ARG A 4 -1.72 -4.52 22.82
N ILE A 5 -2.99 -4.56 22.43
CA ILE A 5 -3.52 -3.73 21.35
C ILE A 5 -4.29 -2.56 21.93
N GLU A 6 -4.01 -1.37 21.42
CA GLU A 6 -4.76 -0.15 21.67
C GLU A 6 -5.37 0.37 20.37
N ASN A 7 -6.67 0.66 20.40
CA ASN A 7 -7.37 1.26 19.27
C ASN A 7 -7.07 2.75 19.22
N ILE A 8 -6.44 3.19 18.14
CA ILE A 8 -6.40 4.60 17.77
C ILE A 8 -7.68 4.88 16.96
N SER A 9 -8.17 6.12 17.01
CA SER A 9 -9.35 6.56 16.27
C SER A 9 -9.35 6.08 14.81
N GLY A 10 -10.51 5.62 14.34
CA GLY A 10 -10.69 5.08 12.99
C GLY A 10 -9.96 3.74 12.79
N CYS A 11 -9.07 3.71 11.81
CA CYS A 11 -8.39 2.49 11.35
C CYS A 11 -7.08 2.18 12.06
N GLY A 12 -6.56 3.11 12.87
CA GLY A 12 -5.25 2.99 13.50
C GLY A 12 -5.26 2.03 14.68
N ARG A 13 -4.22 1.21 14.80
CA ARG A 13 -3.96 0.35 15.95
C ARG A 13 -2.52 0.53 16.40
N THR A 14 -2.33 0.54 17.71
CA THR A 14 -1.02 0.41 18.33
C THR A 14 -0.92 -0.96 18.94
N ILE A 15 0.15 -1.68 18.62
CA ILE A 15 0.49 -2.98 19.22
C ILE A 15 1.75 -2.77 20.05
N ASP A 16 1.63 -2.83 21.37
CA ASP A 16 2.77 -2.92 22.27
C ASP A 16 3.16 -4.40 22.39
N ILE A 17 4.40 -4.72 22.03
CA ILE A 17 4.93 -6.08 22.00
C ILE A 17 6.08 -6.17 23.00
N GLU A 18 6.01 -7.17 23.87
CA GLU A 18 7.05 -7.54 24.82
C GLU A 18 7.49 -8.98 24.55
N VAL A 19 8.79 -9.15 24.29
CA VAL A 19 9.43 -10.43 24.02
C VAL A 19 10.41 -10.72 25.14
N SER A 20 10.21 -11.85 25.82
CA SER A 20 11.04 -12.27 26.95
C SER A 20 12.39 -12.82 26.51
N GLY A 21 13.39 -12.77 27.39
CA GLY A 21 14.73 -13.30 27.11
C GLY A 21 14.75 -14.78 26.71
N GLU A 22 13.88 -15.60 27.28
CA GLU A 22 13.75 -17.01 26.89
C GLU A 22 13.39 -17.20 25.41
N GLU A 23 12.58 -16.31 24.85
CA GLU A 23 12.21 -16.35 23.43
C GLU A 23 13.31 -15.78 22.55
N LEU A 24 14.07 -14.80 23.06
CA LEU A 24 15.18 -14.18 22.34
C LEU A 24 16.46 -15.02 22.38
N GLU A 25 16.60 -15.97 23.31
CA GLU A 25 17.77 -16.83 23.42
C GLU A 25 18.03 -17.59 22.12
N GLN A 26 16.96 -18.04 21.44
CA GLN A 26 17.07 -18.70 20.13
C GLN A 26 17.64 -17.77 19.05
N GLU A 27 17.34 -16.47 19.12
CA GLU A 27 17.90 -15.47 18.21
C GLU A 27 19.36 -15.14 18.57
N PHE A 28 19.69 -15.07 19.86
CA PHE A 28 21.08 -14.93 20.30
C PHE A 28 21.94 -16.09 19.81
N ASP A 29 21.47 -17.33 19.92
CA ASP A 29 22.15 -18.53 19.39
C ASP A 29 22.50 -18.36 17.90
N ARG A 30 21.50 -17.98 17.10
CA ARG A 30 21.65 -17.77 15.64
C ARG A 30 22.65 -16.66 15.34
N VAL A 31 22.55 -15.54 16.04
CA VAL A 31 23.43 -14.38 15.85
C VAL A 31 24.87 -14.72 16.25
N TYR A 32 25.09 -15.40 17.37
CA TYR A 32 26.44 -15.81 17.77
C TYR A 32 27.05 -16.83 16.82
N VAL A 33 26.25 -17.72 16.21
CA VAL A 33 26.72 -18.60 15.13
C VAL A 33 27.22 -17.79 13.93
N ASP A 34 26.53 -16.71 13.55
CA ASP A 34 26.95 -15.86 12.43
C ASP A 34 28.18 -15.02 12.77
N ILE A 35 28.22 -14.42 13.97
CA ILE A 35 29.38 -13.70 14.47
C ILE A 35 30.60 -14.62 14.50
N ARG A 36 30.45 -15.87 14.96
CA ARG A 36 31.55 -16.83 15.05
C ARG A 36 32.21 -17.09 13.69
N LYS A 37 31.46 -17.08 12.59
CA LYS A 37 31.97 -17.31 11.22
C LYS A 37 32.87 -16.18 10.73
N SER A 38 32.56 -14.94 11.10
CA SER A 38 33.22 -13.73 10.59
C SER A 38 34.18 -13.07 11.57
N ALA A 39 33.98 -13.28 12.87
CA ALA A 39 34.77 -12.66 13.93
C ALA A 39 36.21 -13.18 13.95
N ARG A 40 37.15 -12.23 13.98
CA ARG A 40 38.58 -12.51 14.18
C ARG A 40 38.91 -12.39 15.66
N ILE A 41 39.09 -13.54 16.31
CA ILE A 41 39.51 -13.59 17.72
C ILE A 41 40.97 -14.04 17.79
N PRO A 42 41.87 -13.26 18.41
CA PRO A 42 43.25 -13.66 18.61
C PRO A 42 43.33 -15.06 19.27
N GLY A 43 44.15 -15.95 18.70
CA GLY A 43 44.31 -17.33 19.17
C GLY A 43 43.28 -18.34 18.63
N PHE A 44 42.23 -17.91 17.93
CA PHE A 44 41.22 -18.80 17.37
C PHE A 44 41.10 -18.62 15.84
N ARG A 45 41.04 -19.75 15.13
CA ARG A 45 40.68 -19.75 13.71
C ARG A 45 39.22 -19.29 13.55
N PRO A 46 38.87 -18.51 12.50
CA PRO A 46 37.48 -18.14 12.22
C PRO A 46 36.55 -19.36 12.27
N GLY A 47 35.40 -19.23 12.92
CA GLY A 47 34.45 -20.32 13.13
C GLY A 47 34.71 -21.20 14.37
N ARG A 48 35.82 -21.02 15.10
CA ARG A 48 36.19 -21.91 16.22
C ARG A 48 36.17 -21.27 17.60
N ALA A 49 36.12 -19.94 17.71
CA ALA A 49 36.04 -19.24 19.00
C ALA A 49 34.85 -19.73 19.87
N PRO A 50 35.03 -19.96 21.18
CA PRO A 50 33.96 -20.32 22.11
C PRO A 50 32.93 -19.20 22.28
N ARG A 51 31.70 -19.56 22.66
CA ARG A 51 30.58 -18.62 22.83
C ARG A 51 30.85 -17.58 23.91
N ASP A 52 31.29 -17.99 25.10
CA ASP A 52 31.52 -17.09 26.24
C ASP A 52 32.49 -15.94 25.88
N LEU A 53 33.50 -16.24 25.06
CA LEU A 53 34.46 -15.23 24.61
C LEU A 53 33.86 -14.28 23.56
N LEU A 54 32.93 -14.78 22.73
CA LEU A 54 32.18 -13.96 21.78
C LEU A 54 31.18 -13.08 22.52
N GLU A 55 30.55 -13.56 23.59
CA GLU A 55 29.65 -12.77 24.43
C GLU A 55 30.40 -11.58 25.04
N VAL A 56 31.55 -11.82 25.66
CA VAL A 56 32.36 -10.74 26.26
C VAL A 56 32.78 -9.68 25.23
N LYS A 57 33.15 -10.09 24.01
CA LYS A 57 33.70 -9.17 23.00
C LYS A 57 32.65 -8.53 22.09
N PHE A 58 31.52 -9.20 21.87
CA PHE A 58 30.53 -8.82 20.87
C PHE A 58 29.10 -8.72 21.42
N ALA A 59 28.89 -8.76 22.74
CA ALA A 59 27.55 -8.61 23.35
C ALA A 59 26.73 -7.49 22.70
N LYS A 60 27.24 -6.26 22.67
CA LYS A 60 26.51 -5.13 22.10
C LYS A 60 26.14 -5.32 20.62
N SER A 61 27.07 -5.84 19.81
CA SER A 61 26.79 -6.11 18.39
C SER A 61 25.79 -7.24 18.20
N ALA A 62 25.84 -8.25 19.07
CA ALA A 62 24.87 -9.34 19.07
C ALA A 62 23.48 -8.82 19.46
N GLU A 63 23.37 -8.00 20.50
CA GLU A 63 22.11 -7.37 20.92
C GLU A 63 21.49 -6.53 19.78
N GLU A 64 22.28 -5.68 19.13
CA GLU A 64 21.80 -4.86 18.01
C GLU A 64 21.28 -5.73 16.85
N GLU A 65 21.96 -6.83 16.55
CA GLU A 65 21.56 -7.76 15.48
C GLU A 65 20.32 -8.58 15.87
N VAL A 66 20.25 -9.05 17.11
CA VAL A 66 19.07 -9.75 17.64
C VAL A 66 17.85 -8.85 17.58
N VAL A 67 17.95 -7.60 18.04
CA VAL A 67 16.83 -6.64 18.00
C VAL A 67 16.36 -6.41 16.56
N LYS A 68 17.30 -6.24 15.61
CA LYS A 68 16.97 -6.05 14.18
C LYS A 68 16.22 -7.24 13.58
N ARG A 69 16.59 -8.48 13.95
CA ARG A 69 15.95 -9.71 13.46
C ARG A 69 14.62 -10.00 14.17
N ALA A 70 14.58 -9.79 15.48
CA ALA A 70 13.43 -10.09 16.32
C ALA A 70 12.23 -9.19 16.01
N ILE A 71 12.42 -7.88 15.79
CA ILE A 71 11.29 -6.96 15.57
C ILE A 71 10.39 -7.42 14.40
N PRO A 72 10.90 -7.68 13.18
CA PRO A 72 10.07 -8.17 12.07
C PRO A 72 9.39 -9.51 12.37
N GLU A 73 10.09 -10.46 12.99
CA GLU A 73 9.56 -11.80 13.27
C GLU A 73 8.42 -11.76 14.29
N TYR A 74 8.64 -11.13 15.44
CA TYR A 74 7.63 -11.04 16.50
C TYR A 74 6.48 -10.12 16.12
N TYR A 75 6.72 -9.11 15.26
CA TYR A 75 5.64 -8.35 14.66
C TYR A 75 4.73 -9.22 13.79
N LEU A 76 5.28 -10.03 12.88
CA LEU A 76 4.50 -10.95 12.04
C LEU A 76 3.74 -11.99 12.89
N LYS A 77 4.38 -12.49 13.96
CA LYS A 77 3.74 -13.39 14.92
C LYS A 77 2.54 -12.75 15.60
N ALA A 78 2.69 -11.51 16.09
CA ALA A 78 1.60 -10.74 16.70
C ALA A 78 0.43 -10.49 15.73
N LEU A 79 0.72 -10.16 14.46
CA LEU A 79 -0.33 -10.03 13.44
C LEU A 79 -1.10 -11.33 13.22
N GLY A 80 -0.40 -12.47 13.20
CA GLY A 80 -0.99 -13.79 13.00
C GLY A 80 -1.88 -14.23 14.16
N GLU A 81 -1.43 -14.03 15.40
CA GLU A 81 -2.19 -14.34 16.61
C GLU A 81 -3.48 -13.52 16.70
N GLU A 82 -3.40 -12.23 16.35
CA GLU A 82 -4.50 -11.26 16.43
C GLU A 82 -5.34 -11.19 15.15
N LYS A 83 -4.95 -11.95 14.11
CA LYS A 83 -5.58 -11.98 12.77
C LYS A 83 -5.73 -10.60 12.13
N LEU A 84 -4.74 -9.74 12.31
CA LEU A 84 -4.72 -8.38 11.80
C LEU A 84 -4.09 -8.35 10.40
N ALA A 85 -4.75 -7.65 9.48
CA ALA A 85 -4.27 -7.44 8.11
C ALA A 85 -4.05 -5.93 7.87
N PRO A 86 -2.84 -5.41 8.16
CA PRO A 86 -2.53 -4.00 7.97
C PRO A 86 -2.47 -3.64 6.48
N VAL A 87 -2.86 -2.41 6.15
CA VAL A 87 -2.80 -1.89 4.75
C VAL A 87 -1.48 -1.22 4.40
N SER A 88 -0.59 -1.06 5.38
CA SER A 88 0.73 -0.44 5.22
C SER A 88 1.77 -1.17 6.07
N PRO A 89 3.07 -1.01 5.77
CA PRO A 89 4.13 -1.37 6.70
C PRO A 89 3.93 -0.70 8.07
N PRO A 90 4.37 -1.33 9.18
CA PRO A 90 4.24 -0.76 10.50
C PRO A 90 5.20 0.41 10.70
N GLY A 91 4.75 1.45 11.40
CA GLY A 91 5.65 2.40 12.06
C GLY A 91 6.16 1.79 13.36
N ILE A 92 7.45 1.51 13.44
CA ILE A 92 8.07 0.96 14.66
C ILE A 92 8.61 2.11 15.50
N ASP A 93 8.14 2.20 16.74
CA ASP A 93 8.53 3.22 17.73
C ASP A 93 8.90 2.56 19.07
N ASN A 94 9.47 3.36 19.99
CA ASN A 94 9.71 2.98 21.39
C ASN A 94 10.49 1.67 21.59
N VAL A 95 11.42 1.35 20.68
CA VAL A 95 12.28 0.16 20.80
C VAL A 95 13.17 0.30 22.03
N ARG A 96 13.03 -0.65 22.96
CA ARG A 96 13.81 -0.74 24.19
C ARG A 96 14.25 -2.18 24.40
N PHE A 97 15.54 -2.39 24.53
CA PHE A 97 16.11 -3.67 24.89
C PHE A 97 16.86 -3.52 26.22
N LYS A 98 16.35 -4.17 27.27
CA LYS A 98 16.96 -4.16 28.61
C LYS A 98 16.74 -5.51 29.29
N ASN A 99 17.73 -5.99 30.03
CA ASN A 99 17.66 -7.26 30.76
C ASN A 99 17.18 -8.43 29.88
N HIS A 100 17.73 -8.54 28.67
CA HIS A 100 17.32 -9.52 27.66
C HIS A 100 15.84 -9.49 27.29
N THR A 101 15.12 -8.40 27.58
CA THR A 101 13.71 -8.23 27.22
C THR A 101 13.62 -7.14 26.17
N LEU A 102 12.95 -7.46 25.06
CA LEU A 102 12.69 -6.52 23.98
C LEU A 102 11.27 -6.01 24.10
N HIS A 103 11.13 -4.69 24.17
CA HIS A 103 9.85 -3.99 24.04
C HIS A 103 9.89 -3.10 22.82
N PHE A 104 8.83 -3.13 22.02
CA PHE A 104 8.66 -2.18 20.93
C PHE A 104 7.17 -1.96 20.66
N ARG A 105 6.89 -0.84 19.99
CA ARG A 105 5.54 -0.44 19.62
C ARG A 105 5.41 -0.44 18.11
N ALA A 106 4.44 -1.17 17.58
CA ALA A 106 4.07 -1.14 16.18
C ALA A 106 2.78 -0.34 15.98
N LYS A 107 2.84 0.72 15.19
CA LYS A 107 1.67 1.47 14.74
C LYS A 107 1.29 0.99 13.35
N ILE A 108 0.05 0.56 13.19
CA ILE A 108 -0.48 0.05 11.93
C ILE A 108 -1.83 0.68 11.66
N ASP A 109 -2.20 0.75 10.39
CA ASP A 109 -3.58 1.00 10.00
C ASP A 109 -4.19 -0.24 9.39
N LEU A 110 -5.41 -0.54 9.82
CA LEU A 110 -6.22 -1.60 9.25
C LEU A 110 -6.99 -1.11 8.04
N ARG A 111 -7.51 -2.07 7.28
CA ARG A 111 -8.37 -1.76 6.14
C ARG A 111 -9.66 -1.08 6.62
N PRO A 112 -10.05 0.07 6.03
CA PRO A 112 -11.22 0.80 6.48
C PRO A 112 -12.52 0.10 6.11
N GLU A 113 -13.54 0.25 6.96
CA GLU A 113 -14.91 -0.06 6.60
C GLU A 113 -15.47 1.03 5.67
N VAL A 114 -15.62 0.69 4.40
CA VAL A 114 -16.16 1.62 3.41
C VAL A 114 -17.67 1.44 3.29
N ARG A 115 -18.43 2.51 3.55
CA ARG A 115 -19.88 2.56 3.33
C ARG A 115 -20.19 3.57 2.24
N VAL A 116 -20.77 3.11 1.13
CA VAL A 116 -21.16 3.95 0.01
C VAL A 116 -22.67 3.84 -0.17
N ARG A 117 -23.38 4.97 -0.18
CA ARG A 117 -24.83 5.01 -0.40
C ARG A 117 -25.15 5.63 -1.76
N ALA A 118 -26.16 5.11 -2.44
CA ALA A 118 -26.72 5.72 -3.65
C ALA A 118 -25.66 6.11 -4.71
N TYR A 119 -24.76 5.17 -5.06
CA TYR A 119 -23.76 5.33 -6.11
C TYR A 119 -24.30 5.09 -7.53
N ARG A 120 -25.52 4.58 -7.66
CA ARG A 120 -26.25 4.46 -8.93
C ARG A 120 -27.07 5.72 -9.20
N ASN A 121 -27.39 5.99 -10.46
CA ASN A 121 -28.22 7.12 -10.87
C ASN A 121 -27.66 8.49 -10.43
N LEU A 122 -26.33 8.62 -10.34
CA LEU A 122 -25.67 9.89 -10.05
C LEU A 122 -26.01 10.89 -11.16
N ARG A 123 -26.37 12.12 -10.78
CA ARG A 123 -26.77 13.14 -11.75
C ARG A 123 -25.54 13.87 -12.23
N ILE A 124 -25.18 13.74 -13.49
CA ILE A 124 -24.00 14.39 -14.07
C ILE A 124 -24.40 15.21 -15.31
N ASN A 125 -23.68 16.29 -15.54
CA ASN A 125 -23.87 17.14 -16.71
C ASN A 125 -22.85 16.76 -17.78
N LYS A 126 -23.31 16.63 -19.02
CA LYS A 126 -22.45 16.45 -20.21
C LYS A 126 -22.45 17.76 -20.98
N LYS A 127 -21.29 18.42 -21.02
CA LYS A 127 -21.08 19.63 -21.83
C LYS A 127 -21.23 19.26 -23.31
N LYS A 128 -22.00 20.05 -24.07
CA LYS A 128 -22.03 19.91 -25.53
C LYS A 128 -20.69 20.35 -26.13
N VAL A 129 -20.12 19.46 -26.94
CA VAL A 129 -19.02 19.82 -27.83
C VAL A 129 -19.61 20.19 -29.19
N LYS A 130 -19.52 21.46 -29.58
CA LYS A 130 -19.79 21.87 -30.96
C LYS A 130 -18.49 21.73 -31.74
N ILE A 131 -18.40 20.68 -32.54
CA ILE A 131 -17.29 20.48 -33.47
C ILE A 131 -17.84 20.79 -34.86
N GLU A 132 -17.35 21.86 -35.49
CA GLU A 132 -17.68 22.13 -36.89
C GLU A 132 -17.07 21.04 -37.78
N GLN A 133 -17.77 20.63 -38.84
CA GLN A 133 -17.52 19.41 -39.61
C GLN A 133 -16.16 19.33 -40.34
N ALA A 134 -15.30 20.34 -40.22
CA ALA A 134 -14.01 20.45 -40.90
C ALA A 134 -12.79 20.29 -39.98
N VAL A 135 -12.97 19.90 -38.72
CA VAL A 135 -11.88 19.88 -37.72
C VAL A 135 -11.17 18.52 -37.69
N ASP A 136 -9.83 18.58 -37.59
CA ASP A 136 -8.89 17.47 -37.42
C ASP A 136 -9.40 16.40 -36.43
N LYS A 137 -9.35 15.10 -36.80
CA LYS A 137 -9.80 13.99 -35.95
C LYS A 137 -9.19 14.02 -34.55
N ASN A 138 -7.98 14.56 -34.43
CA ASN A 138 -7.28 14.75 -33.16
C ASN A 138 -8.00 15.75 -32.24
N LEU A 139 -8.53 16.86 -32.79
CA LEU A 139 -9.25 17.85 -32.00
C LEU A 139 -10.57 17.29 -31.46
N GLN A 140 -11.25 16.47 -32.27
CA GLN A 140 -12.47 15.80 -31.83
C GLN A 140 -12.21 14.82 -30.70
N ALA A 141 -11.20 13.95 -30.84
CA ALA A 141 -10.83 13.00 -29.80
C ALA A 141 -10.45 13.69 -28.48
N ASN A 142 -9.72 14.81 -28.55
CA ASN A 142 -9.34 15.58 -27.37
C ASN A 142 -10.57 16.20 -26.68
N ALA A 143 -11.48 16.81 -27.45
CA ALA A 143 -12.68 17.42 -26.88
C ALA A 143 -13.62 16.37 -26.24
N GLU A 144 -13.77 15.19 -26.85
CA GLU A 144 -14.51 14.07 -26.27
C GLU A 144 -13.85 13.56 -24.98
N ALA A 145 -12.51 13.48 -24.96
CA ALA A 145 -11.75 13.09 -23.77
C ALA A 145 -11.92 14.10 -22.61
N GLU A 146 -11.91 15.41 -22.90
CA GLU A 146 -12.16 16.45 -21.90
C GLU A 146 -13.57 16.36 -21.31
N VAL A 147 -14.59 16.16 -22.13
CA VAL A 147 -15.97 15.97 -21.65
C VAL A 147 -16.08 14.73 -20.79
N ARG A 148 -15.45 13.62 -21.20
CA ARG A 148 -15.42 12.40 -20.40
C ARG A 148 -14.72 12.62 -19.06
N ALA A 149 -13.57 13.30 -19.05
CA ALA A 149 -12.84 13.60 -17.82
C ALA A 149 -13.65 14.48 -16.86
N ASP A 150 -14.41 15.45 -17.37
CA ASP A 150 -15.33 16.29 -16.58
C ASP A 150 -16.46 15.45 -15.96
N MET A 151 -17.07 14.55 -16.75
CA MET A 151 -18.11 13.63 -16.27
C MET A 151 -17.57 12.68 -15.19
N GLU A 152 -16.40 12.09 -15.39
CA GLU A 152 -15.73 11.22 -14.42
C GLU A 152 -15.44 11.99 -13.12
N ARG A 153 -14.94 13.22 -13.22
CA ARG A 153 -14.73 14.10 -12.07
C ARG A 153 -16.03 14.35 -11.29
N GLN A 154 -17.14 14.64 -11.98
CA GLN A 154 -18.44 14.84 -11.34
C GLN A 154 -18.95 13.58 -10.61
N VAL A 155 -18.72 12.39 -11.17
CA VAL A 155 -19.03 11.12 -10.50
C VAL A 155 -18.20 10.97 -9.23
N LEU A 156 -16.88 11.13 -9.33
CA LEU A 156 -15.96 11.01 -8.20
C LEU A 156 -16.30 12.00 -7.07
N ASP A 157 -16.61 13.24 -7.41
CA ASP A 157 -16.99 14.28 -6.43
C ASP A 157 -18.30 13.92 -5.70
N GLN A 158 -19.26 13.29 -6.38
CA GLN A 158 -20.49 12.82 -5.75
C GLN A 158 -20.25 11.60 -4.86
N LEU A 159 -19.39 10.67 -5.28
CA LEU A 159 -19.02 9.51 -4.49
C LEU A 159 -18.37 9.92 -3.17
N LEU A 160 -17.45 10.87 -3.20
CA LEU A 160 -16.81 11.41 -1.98
C LEU A 160 -17.81 12.02 -1.00
N LYS A 161 -18.88 12.65 -1.49
CA LYS A 161 -19.94 13.22 -0.64
C LYS A 161 -20.89 12.16 -0.06
N LYS A 162 -20.99 10.99 -0.69
CA LYS A 162 -21.96 9.95 -0.37
C LYS A 162 -21.35 8.74 0.37
N ALA A 163 -20.03 8.69 0.44
CA ALA A 163 -19.29 7.65 1.13
C ALA A 163 -18.82 8.12 2.50
N SER A 164 -18.80 7.20 3.45
CA SER A 164 -18.13 7.36 4.74
C SER A 164 -17.07 6.27 4.89
N LEU A 165 -15.86 6.69 5.20
CA LEU A 165 -14.76 5.83 5.61
C LEU A 165 -13.81 6.64 6.49
N ASP A 166 -13.14 5.94 7.41
CA ASP A 166 -11.97 6.48 8.10
C ASP A 166 -10.76 6.27 7.19
N VAL A 167 -9.94 7.30 7.00
CA VAL A 167 -8.77 7.21 6.12
C VAL A 167 -7.58 6.69 6.94
N PRO A 168 -6.94 5.58 6.52
CA PRO A 168 -5.67 5.16 7.09
C PRO A 168 -4.63 6.28 7.04
N GLU A 169 -4.11 6.72 8.20
CA GLU A 169 -3.15 7.82 8.27
C GLU A 169 -1.83 7.47 7.60
N SER A 170 -1.39 6.21 7.69
CA SER A 170 -0.18 5.71 7.05
C SER A 170 -0.22 5.90 5.53
N LEU A 171 -1.35 5.54 4.90
CA LEU A 171 -1.56 5.70 3.46
C LEU A 171 -1.71 7.17 3.08
N LEU A 172 -2.42 7.95 3.89
CA LEU A 172 -2.53 9.39 3.70
C LEU A 172 -1.15 10.06 3.72
N ASN A 173 -0.32 9.73 4.71
CA ASN A 173 1.01 10.30 4.86
C ASN A 173 1.94 9.86 3.72
N SER A 174 1.91 8.58 3.33
CA SER A 174 2.73 8.10 2.20
C SER A 174 2.34 8.79 0.89
N GLN A 175 1.04 8.91 0.62
CA GLN A 175 0.54 9.58 -0.59
C GLN A 175 0.81 11.10 -0.55
N THR A 176 0.71 11.72 0.62
CA THR A 176 1.05 13.14 0.79
C THR A 176 2.53 13.38 0.48
N GLN A 177 3.42 12.55 1.04
CA GLN A 177 4.85 12.68 0.82
C GLN A 177 5.23 12.44 -0.65
N GLU A 178 4.60 11.49 -1.33
CA GLU A 178 4.78 11.25 -2.76
C GLU A 178 4.42 12.51 -3.58
N LEU A 179 3.28 13.13 -3.30
CA LEU A 179 2.86 14.37 -3.98
C LEU A 179 3.79 15.56 -3.69
N ILE A 180 4.27 15.68 -2.45
CA ILE A 180 5.26 16.71 -2.08
C ILE A 180 6.57 16.49 -2.85
N ASN A 181 7.03 15.24 -2.96
CA ASN A 181 8.21 14.90 -3.75
C ASN A 181 8.02 15.28 -5.24
N HIS A 182 6.77 15.25 -5.72
CA HIS A 182 6.35 15.79 -7.03
C HIS A 182 6.06 17.30 -7.03
N GLN A 183 6.67 18.05 -6.11
CA GLN A 183 6.65 19.52 -6.04
C GLN A 183 5.28 20.14 -5.69
N MET A 184 4.33 19.37 -5.17
CA MET A 184 3.09 19.93 -4.64
C MET A 184 3.31 20.57 -3.25
N LYS A 185 2.61 21.66 -2.97
CA LYS A 185 2.61 22.28 -1.64
C LYS A 185 1.92 21.35 -0.64
N GLU A 186 2.45 21.26 0.58
CA GLU A 186 1.97 20.35 1.63
C GLU A 186 0.45 20.39 1.85
N ALA A 187 -0.14 21.58 1.97
CA ALA A 187 -1.58 21.74 2.19
C ALA A 187 -2.45 21.24 1.02
N GLU A 188 -1.95 21.35 -0.21
CA GLU A 188 -2.63 20.86 -1.43
C GLU A 188 -2.40 19.36 -1.59
N ALA A 189 -1.17 18.90 -1.38
CA ALA A 189 -0.76 17.50 -1.40
C ALA A 189 -1.59 16.67 -0.41
N LYS A 190 -1.77 17.15 0.83
CA LYS A 190 -2.57 16.44 1.83
C LYS A 190 -4.03 16.28 1.41
N LYS A 191 -4.65 17.34 0.87
CA LYS A 191 -6.04 17.30 0.39
C LYS A 191 -6.20 16.35 -0.79
N GLU A 192 -5.26 16.38 -1.73
CA GLU A 192 -5.27 15.52 -2.91
C GLU A 192 -4.98 14.06 -2.54
N ALA A 193 -4.04 13.80 -1.64
CA ALA A 193 -3.77 12.46 -1.09
C ALA A 193 -5.00 11.89 -0.39
N GLU A 194 -5.65 12.67 0.47
CA GLU A 194 -6.89 12.26 1.14
C GLU A 194 -7.98 11.90 0.14
N ARG A 195 -8.14 12.74 -0.90
CA ARG A 195 -9.06 12.48 -2.01
C ARG A 195 -8.74 11.16 -2.71
N ARG A 196 -7.49 10.94 -3.10
CA ARG A 196 -7.04 9.73 -3.81
C ARG A 196 -7.25 8.46 -2.99
N VAL A 197 -6.84 8.47 -1.72
CA VAL A 197 -7.01 7.33 -0.81
C VAL A 197 -8.49 7.02 -0.58
N LYS A 198 -9.34 8.05 -0.39
CA LYS A 198 -10.79 7.85 -0.28
C LYS A 198 -11.36 7.22 -1.55
N LEU A 199 -11.01 7.74 -2.71
CA LEU A 199 -11.52 7.26 -3.99
C LEU A 199 -11.10 5.82 -4.29
N SER A 200 -9.86 5.43 -4.02
CA SER A 200 -9.41 4.06 -4.26
C SER A 200 -10.21 3.05 -3.45
N PHE A 201 -10.45 3.32 -2.16
CA PHE A 201 -11.26 2.47 -1.30
C PHE A 201 -12.75 2.46 -1.70
N ILE A 202 -13.30 3.60 -2.14
CA ILE A 202 -14.69 3.69 -2.61
C ILE A 202 -14.90 2.91 -3.90
N LEU A 203 -14.04 3.10 -4.90
CA LEU A 203 -14.12 2.40 -6.18
C LEU A 203 -13.94 0.90 -5.96
N GLU A 204 -12.97 0.50 -5.15
CA GLU A 204 -12.79 -0.90 -4.79
C GLU A 204 -14.04 -1.49 -4.12
N LYS A 205 -14.67 -0.75 -3.20
CA LYS A 205 -15.89 -1.22 -2.53
C LYS A 205 -17.05 -1.42 -3.51
N ILE A 206 -17.25 -0.47 -4.44
CA ILE A 206 -18.28 -0.57 -5.47
C ILE A 206 -17.96 -1.74 -6.40
N ALA A 207 -16.70 -1.89 -6.82
CA ALA A 207 -16.27 -3.00 -7.67
C ALA A 207 -16.58 -4.35 -7.02
N GLN A 208 -16.33 -4.50 -5.72
CA GLN A 208 -16.68 -5.69 -4.96
C GLN A 208 -18.19 -5.93 -4.91
N GLN A 209 -19.00 -4.89 -4.66
CA GLN A 209 -20.46 -4.99 -4.59
C GLN A 209 -21.09 -5.41 -5.93
N GLU A 210 -20.50 -4.94 -7.03
CA GLU A 210 -20.98 -5.19 -8.39
C GLU A 210 -20.26 -6.37 -9.07
N ASN A 211 -19.38 -7.06 -8.33
CA ASN A 211 -18.52 -8.15 -8.84
C ASN A 211 -17.68 -7.75 -10.07
N ILE A 212 -17.29 -6.48 -10.17
CA ILE A 212 -16.41 -5.98 -11.21
C ILE A 212 -14.97 -6.38 -10.88
N ARG A 213 -14.34 -7.08 -11.82
CA ARG A 213 -12.94 -7.53 -11.72
C ARG A 213 -12.25 -7.31 -13.07
N ALA A 214 -10.94 -7.09 -13.03
CA ALA A 214 -10.09 -7.22 -14.21
C ALA A 214 -9.81 -8.70 -14.43
N ASN A 215 -10.12 -9.21 -15.62
CA ASN A 215 -9.85 -10.59 -16.01
C ASN A 215 -8.56 -10.68 -16.84
N GLU A 216 -8.18 -11.89 -17.23
CA GLU A 216 -6.98 -12.12 -18.04
C GLU A 216 -7.05 -11.41 -19.40
N GLU A 217 -8.24 -11.31 -19.99
CA GLU A 217 -8.44 -10.62 -21.27
C GLU A 217 -8.19 -9.11 -21.15
N ASP A 218 -8.64 -8.48 -20.06
CA ASP A 218 -8.39 -7.07 -19.77
C ASP A 218 -6.89 -6.82 -19.60
N LEU A 219 -6.20 -7.73 -18.90
CA LEU A 219 -4.75 -7.67 -18.69
C LEU A 219 -3.99 -7.81 -20.01
N GLU A 220 -4.32 -8.81 -20.82
CA GLU A 220 -3.69 -9.05 -22.13
C GLU A 220 -3.88 -7.85 -23.07
N LYS A 221 -5.08 -7.27 -23.14
CA LYS A 221 -5.34 -6.05 -23.91
C LYS A 221 -4.48 -4.87 -23.43
N ARG A 222 -4.30 -4.74 -22.11
CA ARG A 222 -3.49 -3.67 -21.53
C ARG A 222 -1.99 -3.89 -21.77
N ILE A 223 -1.52 -5.13 -21.64
CA ILE A 223 -0.13 -5.53 -21.96
C ILE A 223 0.15 -5.30 -23.44
N GLU A 224 -0.77 -5.64 -24.33
CA GLU A 224 -0.67 -5.35 -25.76
C GLU A 224 -0.56 -3.85 -26.03
N ALA A 225 -1.40 -3.02 -25.39
CA ALA A 225 -1.31 -1.57 -25.56
C ALA A 225 0.06 -1.03 -25.08
N ILE A 226 0.59 -1.55 -23.96
CA ILE A 226 1.92 -1.18 -23.48
C ILE A 226 3.00 -1.64 -24.47
N SER A 227 2.89 -2.87 -25.00
CA SER A 227 3.79 -3.43 -26.01
C SER A 227 3.75 -2.63 -27.32
N GLN A 228 2.61 -2.10 -27.74
CA GLN A 228 2.54 -1.22 -28.93
C GLN A 228 3.20 0.15 -28.70
N SER A 229 3.14 0.65 -27.47
CA SER A 229 3.76 1.92 -27.08
C SER A 229 5.24 1.81 -26.69
N SER A 230 5.74 0.60 -26.50
CA SER A 230 7.13 0.31 -26.11
C SER A 230 7.81 -0.51 -27.19
N ALA A 231 9.13 -0.47 -27.32
CA ALA A 231 9.84 -1.32 -28.30
C ALA A 231 10.00 -2.77 -27.83
N LYS A 232 9.02 -3.31 -27.08
CA LYS A 232 9.08 -4.61 -26.40
C LYS A 232 7.91 -5.50 -26.81
N SER A 233 8.13 -6.80 -26.89
CA SER A 233 7.08 -7.81 -27.10
C SER A 233 6.12 -7.91 -25.91
N LYS A 234 4.93 -8.51 -26.10
CA LYS A 234 3.95 -8.73 -25.03
C LYS A 234 4.56 -9.58 -23.91
N GLU A 235 5.32 -10.60 -24.28
CA GLU A 235 6.00 -11.51 -23.36
C GLU A 235 7.02 -10.77 -22.49
N GLU A 236 7.84 -9.90 -23.09
CA GLU A 236 8.82 -9.10 -22.34
C GLU A 236 8.15 -8.09 -21.39
N VAL A 237 7.05 -7.47 -21.83
CA VAL A 237 6.26 -6.58 -20.98
C VAL A 237 5.67 -7.35 -19.81
N ARG A 238 5.08 -8.53 -20.06
CA ARG A 238 4.50 -9.38 -19.01
C ARG A 238 5.56 -9.84 -18.01
N GLN A 239 6.71 -10.32 -18.48
CA GLN A 239 7.83 -10.71 -17.62
C GLN A 239 8.35 -9.56 -16.77
N TYR A 240 8.40 -8.34 -17.33
CA TYR A 240 8.77 -7.15 -16.57
C TYR A 240 7.75 -6.87 -15.46
N LEU A 241 6.45 -6.84 -15.79
CA LEU A 241 5.39 -6.59 -14.82
C LEU A 241 5.37 -7.65 -13.71
N ASP A 242 5.62 -8.91 -14.04
CA ASP A 242 5.69 -10.01 -13.08
C ASP A 242 6.92 -9.91 -12.17
N ARG A 243 8.11 -9.69 -12.75
CA ARG A 243 9.38 -9.55 -12.01
C ARG A 243 9.33 -8.44 -10.95
N TYR A 244 8.69 -7.33 -11.28
CA TYR A 244 8.56 -6.17 -10.38
C TYR A 244 7.25 -6.17 -9.58
N ASN A 245 6.46 -7.25 -9.64
CA ASN A 245 5.18 -7.42 -8.94
C ASN A 245 4.18 -6.27 -9.20
N LEU A 246 4.12 -5.81 -10.46
CA LEU A 246 3.26 -4.73 -10.93
C LEU A 246 1.92 -5.24 -11.49
N LEU A 247 1.80 -6.54 -11.77
CA LEU A 247 0.54 -7.14 -12.26
C LEU A 247 -0.65 -6.91 -11.32
N PRO A 248 -0.53 -7.03 -9.97
CA PRO A 248 -1.64 -6.72 -9.08
C PRO A 248 -2.09 -5.26 -9.15
N GLN A 249 -1.15 -4.33 -9.31
CA GLN A 249 -1.43 -2.90 -9.45
C GLN A 249 -2.16 -2.62 -10.76
N LEU A 250 -1.68 -3.20 -11.87
CA LEU A 250 -2.33 -3.10 -13.17
C LEU A 250 -3.75 -3.67 -13.15
N SER A 251 -3.95 -4.80 -12.49
CA SER A 251 -5.28 -5.41 -12.30
C SER A 251 -6.22 -4.48 -11.52
N ALA A 252 -5.72 -3.84 -10.46
CA ALA A 252 -6.48 -2.85 -9.69
C ALA A 252 -6.85 -1.62 -10.52
N GLU A 253 -5.91 -1.07 -11.31
CA GLU A 253 -6.18 0.05 -12.22
C GLU A 253 -7.27 -0.29 -13.25
N LEU A 254 -7.20 -1.48 -13.84
CA LEU A 254 -8.19 -1.94 -14.81
C LEU A 254 -9.57 -2.15 -14.17
N ARG A 255 -9.61 -2.73 -12.96
CA ARG A 255 -10.84 -2.87 -12.17
C ARG A 255 -11.46 -1.51 -11.89
N ASP A 256 -10.66 -0.54 -11.48
CA ASP A 256 -11.14 0.80 -11.13
C ASP A 256 -11.63 1.54 -12.38
N LYS A 257 -10.94 1.39 -13.52
CA LYS A 257 -11.41 1.90 -14.83
C LYS A 257 -12.76 1.30 -15.23
N LYS A 258 -12.92 -0.03 -15.15
CA LYS A 258 -14.19 -0.71 -15.44
C LYS A 258 -15.30 -0.26 -14.48
N THR A 259 -14.95 -0.01 -13.22
CA THR A 259 -15.89 0.52 -12.23
C THR A 259 -16.35 1.91 -12.59
N MET A 260 -15.44 2.77 -13.08
CA MET A 260 -15.81 4.10 -13.59
C MET A 260 -16.73 4.02 -14.80
N GLU A 261 -16.46 3.13 -15.75
CA GLU A 261 -17.31 2.90 -16.93
C GLU A 261 -18.72 2.43 -16.53
N PHE A 262 -18.80 1.52 -15.56
CA PHE A 262 -20.07 1.11 -14.96
C PHE A 262 -20.83 2.29 -14.34
N LEU A 263 -20.14 3.12 -13.54
CA LEU A 263 -20.76 4.27 -12.87
C LEU A 263 -21.26 5.33 -13.86
N LEU A 264 -20.49 5.61 -14.91
CA LEU A 264 -20.91 6.52 -15.99
C LEU A 264 -22.14 5.99 -16.73
N ARG A 265 -22.21 4.67 -16.98
CA ARG A 265 -23.36 4.03 -17.63
C ARG A 265 -24.62 4.09 -16.77
N GLU A 266 -24.48 3.94 -15.46
CA GLU A 266 -25.58 4.03 -14.49
C GLU A 266 -25.94 5.49 -14.13
N ALA A 267 -25.17 6.48 -14.59
CA ALA A 267 -25.40 7.88 -14.28
C ALA A 267 -26.55 8.46 -15.10
N LYS A 268 -27.30 9.38 -14.48
CA LYS A 268 -28.33 10.19 -15.15
C LYS A 268 -27.67 11.40 -15.78
N ILE A 269 -27.38 11.30 -17.07
CA ILE A 269 -26.70 12.35 -17.84
C ILE A 269 -27.74 13.39 -18.27
N LYS A 270 -27.51 14.65 -17.89
CA LYS A 270 -28.19 15.80 -18.47
C LYS A 270 -27.28 16.45 -19.51
N GLU A 271 -27.80 16.70 -20.70
CA GLU A 271 -27.08 17.46 -21.72
C GLU A 271 -27.22 18.95 -21.44
N GLU A 272 -26.07 19.64 -21.38
CA GLU A 272 -25.97 21.09 -21.22
C GLU A 272 -25.60 21.74 -22.55
#